data_AF-A0A0P9FK49-F1
#
_entry.id   AF-A0A0P9FK49-F1
#
_cell.length_a   1.000
_cell.length_b   1.000
_cell.length_c   1.000
_cell.angle_alpha   90.00
_cell.angle_beta   90.00
_cell.angle_gamma   90.00
#
_symmetry.space_group_name_H-M   'P 1'
#
loop_
_entity.id
_entity.type
_entity.pdbx_description
1 polymer ?
#
loop_
_entity_poly.entity_id
_entity_poly.type
_entity_poly.pdbx_seq_one_letter_code
_entity_poly.pdbx_strand_id
1 'polypeptide(L)' 'MQEEMLTPKEAAAAIGVSDQTIYNWIAAGIFRGVVARGIVKPRYLISASEVERVKREGNYGPITGNKIAHYATA' A
#
# COMPACT_ATOMS: atom_id res chain seq x y z
N MET A 1 8.44 -16.45 -13.73
CA MET A 1 8.21 -14.99 -13.87
C MET A 1 8.80 -14.36 -12.62
N GLN A 2 9.71 -13.40 -12.73
CA GLN A 2 10.25 -12.71 -11.55
C GLN A 2 9.15 -11.77 -11.04
N GLU A 3 8.61 -12.03 -9.86
CA GLU A 3 7.58 -11.18 -9.26
C GLU A 3 8.25 -9.90 -8.76
N GLU A 4 7.90 -8.75 -9.34
CA GLU A 4 8.44 -7.47 -8.93
C GLU A 4 7.94 -7.11 -7.52
N MET A 5 8.85 -6.80 -6.61
CA MET A 5 8.53 -6.41 -5.24
C MET A 5 8.65 -4.90 -5.09
N LEU A 6 7.55 -4.26 -4.72
CA LEU A 6 7.42 -2.83 -4.52
C LEU A 6 7.52 -2.49 -3.03
N THR A 7 8.13 -1.34 -2.74
CA THR A 7 8.07 -0.75 -1.40
C THR A 7 6.68 -0.13 -1.15
N PRO A 8 6.31 0.17 0.10
CA PRO A 8 5.04 0.82 0.40
C PRO A 8 4.86 2.15 -0.31
N LYS A 9 5.97 2.88 -0.53
CA LYS A 9 5.97 4.15 -1.26
C LYS A 9 5.66 3.97 -2.74
N GLU A 10 6.22 2.94 -3.37
CA GLU A 10 5.96 2.64 -4.78
C GLU A 10 4.55 2.09 -4.97
N ALA A 11 4.09 1.21 -4.08
CA ALA A 11 2.71 0.73 -4.07
C ALA A 11 1.71 1.90 -3.90
N ALA A 12 2.01 2.83 -3.00
CA ALA A 12 1.22 4.04 -2.78
C ALA A 12 1.10 4.87 -4.07
N ALA A 13 2.23 5.10 -4.76
CA ALA A 13 2.26 5.83 -6.02
C ALA A 13 1.50 5.10 -7.15
N ALA A 14 1.59 3.77 -7.22
CA ALA A 14 0.91 2.96 -8.23
C ALA A 14 -0.62 2.96 -8.07
N ILE A 15 -1.11 3.05 -6.83
CA ILE A 15 -2.54 3.08 -6.49
C ILE A 15 -3.08 4.52 -6.44
N GLY A 16 -2.22 5.50 -6.14
CA GLY A 16 -2.60 6.91 -5.97
C GLY A 16 -3.07 7.26 -4.56
N VAL A 17 -2.49 6.62 -3.54
CA VAL A 17 -2.81 6.87 -2.11
C VAL A 17 -1.58 7.36 -1.35
N SER A 18 -1.77 7.82 -0.11
CA SER A 18 -0.65 8.15 0.78
C SER A 18 0.09 6.88 1.24
N ASP A 19 1.39 7.00 1.52
CA ASP A 19 2.18 5.90 2.09
C ASP A 19 1.60 5.38 3.41
N GLN A 20 1.10 6.27 4.27
CA GLN A 20 0.43 5.92 5.52
C GLN A 20 -0.78 4.98 5.29
N THR A 21 -1.53 5.19 4.21
CA THR A 21 -2.66 4.33 3.84
C THR A 21 -2.19 2.91 3.55
N ILE A 22 -1.06 2.76 2.85
CA ILE A 22 -0.46 1.45 2.58
C ILE A 22 0.00 0.78 3.88
N TYR A 23 0.64 1.50 4.80
CA TYR A 23 1.01 0.95 6.11
C TYR A 23 -0.21 0.48 6.91
N ASN A 24 -1.31 1.24 6.87
CA ASN A 24 -2.56 0.85 7.53
C ASN A 24 -3.16 -0.41 6.90
N TRP A 25 -3.12 -0.54 5.58
CA TRP A 25 -3.58 -1.74 4.87
C TRP A 25 -2.72 -2.97 5.13
N ILE A 26 -1.40 -2.80 5.28
CA ILE A 26 -0.50 -3.87 5.71
C ILE A 26 -0.88 -4.31 7.14
N ALA A 27 -1.06 -3.36 8.06
CA ALA A 27 -1.45 -3.65 9.44
C ALA A 27 -2.84 -4.31 9.54
N ALA A 28 -3.76 -3.95 8.64
CA ALA A 28 -5.09 -4.55 8.53
C ALA A 28 -5.11 -5.90 7.78
N GLY A 29 -3.98 -6.34 7.22
CA GLY A 29 -3.87 -7.62 6.51
C GLY A 29 -4.51 -7.65 5.12
N ILE A 30 -4.68 -6.50 4.46
CA ILE A 30 -5.31 -6.40 3.12
C ILE A 30 -4.38 -6.95 2.03
N PHE A 31 -3.09 -6.62 2.12
CA PHE A 31 -2.07 -7.17 1.23
C PHE A 31 -1.69 -8.58 1.66
N ARG A 32 -1.70 -9.52 0.71
CA ARG A 32 -1.27 -10.90 0.97
C ARG A 32 0.22 -11.02 0.72
N GLY A 33 0.90 -11.85 1.51
CA GLY A 33 2.32 -12.18 1.28
C GLY A 33 3.30 -11.02 1.48
N VAL A 34 2.95 -10.01 2.30
CA VAL A 34 3.86 -8.92 2.62
C VAL A 34 5.08 -9.47 3.36
N VAL A 35 6.28 -9.21 2.83
CA VAL A 35 7.53 -9.58 3.49
C VAL A 35 8.05 -8.39 4.26
N ALA A 36 8.13 -8.49 5.58
CA ALA A 36 8.86 -7.54 6.40
C ALA A 36 10.33 -7.98 6.48
N ARG A 37 11.25 -7.17 5.93
CA ARG A 37 12.71 -7.38 6.07
C ARG A 37 13.33 -6.33 6.97
N GLY A 38 14.13 -6.77 7.95
CA GLY A 38 14.95 -5.88 8.78
C GLY A 38 14.66 -6.04 10.27
N ILE A 39 15.72 -6.13 11.06
CA ILE A 39 15.66 -6.39 12.52
C ILE A 39 15.25 -5.13 13.29
N VAL A 40 15.69 -3.95 12.84
CA VAL A 40 15.49 -2.67 13.54
C VAL A 40 14.40 -1.81 12.90
N LYS A 41 14.26 -1.85 11.57
CA LYS A 41 13.21 -1.14 10.82
C LYS A 41 12.65 -2.07 9.75
N PRO A 42 11.41 -2.59 9.92
CA PRO A 42 10.83 -3.47 8.94
C PRO A 42 10.61 -2.69 7.63
N ARG A 43 11.30 -3.12 6.58
CA ARG A 43 11.00 -2.75 5.19
C ARG A 43 9.98 -3.75 4.67
N TYR A 44 8.76 -3.27 4.49
CA TYR A 44 7.73 -4.06 3.84
C TYR A 44 8.00 -4.13 2.35
N LEU A 45 7.79 -5.31 1.77
CA LEU A 45 7.84 -5.56 0.34
C LEU A 45 6.51 -6.18 -0.05
N ILE A 46 5.88 -5.61 -1.07
CA ILE A 46 4.56 -5.99 -1.58
C ILE A 46 4.75 -6.38 -3.04
N SER A 47 4.20 -7.51 -3.49
CA SER A 47 4.31 -7.88 -4.91
C SER A 47 3.48 -6.94 -5.79
N ALA A 48 3.98 -6.63 -6.98
CA ALA A 48 3.30 -5.79 -7.95
C ALA A 48 1.91 -6.36 -8.30
N SER A 49 1.79 -7.68 -8.43
CA SER A 49 0.50 -8.34 -8.66
C SER A 49 -0.50 -8.14 -7.53
N GLU A 50 -0.07 -8.09 -6.26
CA GLU A 50 -0.96 -7.77 -5.14
C GLU A 50 -1.38 -6.30 -5.15
N VAL A 51 -0.47 -5.40 -5.50
CA VAL A 51 -0.80 -3.97 -5.68
C VAL A 51 -1.85 -3.79 -6.77
N GLU A 52 -1.69 -4.47 -7.91
CA GLU A 52 -2.67 -4.45 -9.00
C GLU A 52 -3.99 -5.11 -8.62
N ARG A 53 -3.96 -6.22 -7.85
CA ARG A 53 -5.17 -6.85 -7.32
C ARG A 53 -5.94 -5.87 -6.45
N VAL A 54 -5.28 -5.26 -5.46
CA VAL A 54 -5.90 -4.28 -4.54
C VAL A 54 -6.45 -3.08 -5.31
N LYS A 55 -5.72 -2.58 -6.32
CA LYS A 55 -6.17 -1.50 -7.21
C LYS A 55 -7.43 -1.87 -7.99
N ARG A 56 -7.52 -3.11 -8.50
CA ARG A 56 -8.66 -3.61 -9.28
C ARG A 56 -9.87 -3.92 -8.41
N GLU A 57 -9.64 -4.54 -7.26
CA GLU A 57 -10.70 -4.99 -6.34
C GLU A 57 -11.44 -3.78 -5.75
N GLY A 58 -10.79 -2.60 -5.70
CA GLY A 58 -11.42 -1.33 -5.31
C GLY A 58 -11.99 -1.34 -3.88
N ASN A 59 -11.77 -2.42 -3.14
CA ASN A 59 -12.24 -2.64 -1.79
C ASN A 59 -11.26 -1.95 -0.84
N TYR A 60 -11.18 -0.62 -0.99
CA TYR A 60 -10.56 0.29 -0.05
C TYR A 60 -11.45 0.28 1.20
N GLY A 61 -11.37 -0.79 1.99
CA GLY A 61 -12.09 -0.89 3.25
C GLY A 61 -11.92 0.43 4.00
N PRO A 62 -13.00 1.05 4.50
CA PRO A 62 -12.93 2.38 5.07
C PRO A 62 -12.03 2.34 6.30
N ILE A 63 -10.75 2.62 6.12
CA ILE A 63 -9.87 3.06 7.19
C ILE A 63 -10.27 4.49 7.49
N THR A 64 -11.40 4.59 8.16
CA THR A 64 -11.97 5.82 8.70
C THR A 64 -10.94 6.38 9.65
N GLY A 65 -10.16 7.35 9.18
CA GLY A 65 -9.07 7.88 9.98
C GLY A 65 -8.03 8.73 9.28
N ASN A 66 -8.22 9.29 8.08
CA ASN A 66 -7.57 10.57 7.79
C ASN A 66 -8.18 11.37 6.64
N LYS A 67 -8.26 12.67 6.84
CA LYS A 67 -8.72 13.71 5.92
C LYS A 67 -7.71 13.89 4.79
N ILE A 68 -7.94 13.35 3.60
CA ILE A 68 -7.41 13.96 2.37
C ILE A 68 -8.35 15.08 1.94
N ALA A 69 -8.38 16.13 2.76
CA ALA A 69 -8.62 17.47 2.27
C ALA A 69 -7.33 17.94 1.58
N HIS A 70 -7.48 18.67 0.48
CA HIS A 70 -6.44 19.40 -0.25
C HIS A 70 -5.49 18.60 -1.16
N TYR A 71 -5.99 18.28 -2.37
CA TYR A 71 -5.31 18.71 -3.60
C TYR A 71 -6.35 19.25 -4.59
N ALA A 72 -7.03 20.32 -4.19
CA ALA A 72 -7.48 21.31 -5.15
C ALA A 72 -6.37 22.37 -5.19
N THR A 73 -5.63 22.42 -6.29
CA THR A 73 -4.74 23.54 -6.57
C THR A 73 -5.14 24.10 -7.92
N ALA A 74 -5.81 25.25 -7.83
CA ALA A 74 -5.98 26.37 -8.77
C ALA A 74 -6.33 26.07 -10.24
#